data_AF-A0A849D6Q8-F1
#
_entry.id   AF-A0A849D6Q8-F1
#
_cell.length_a   1.000
_cell.length_b   1.000
_cell.length_c   1.000
_cell.angle_alpha   90.00
_cell.angle_beta   90.00
_cell.angle_gamma   90.00
#
_symmetry.space_group_name_H-M   'P 1'
#
loop_
_entity.id
_entity.type
_entity.pdbx_description
1 polymer ?
#
loop_
_entity_poly.entity_id
_entity_poly.type
_entity_poly.pdbx_seq_one_letter_code
_entity_poly.pdbx_strand_id
1 'polypeptide(L)'
;MIPRTNIEEILHRFREQHAHEEQIIQDVYQLLREEGDKEDRIVANVSGKNKDSQNDFKFDLLETDKIYHIEQIKAICINYRLRFLDSRYFKAEIPQEAISKIKKLEKEHDTELKGYKIIAPSKLFKLEDKDDPLLFAPIGNGYYYLIHKWGNDLHPLRRILVWPFKNVLNLTALVVLISYLATLMVPDGLFSKSNSSAEFWIIFFFMFKSVAAVVIFYGFALGKNFNPAIWNSKYFNA
;
A
#
# COMPACT_ATOMS: atom_id res chain seq x y z
N MET A 1 73.94 9.45 25.45
CA MET A 1 73.56 10.87 25.60
C MET A 1 72.15 10.99 25.04
N ILE A 2 71.15 11.27 25.89
CA ILE A 2 69.75 11.38 25.43
C ILE A 2 69.65 12.68 24.59
N PRO A 3 69.13 12.63 23.36
CA PRO A 3 69.01 13.82 22.52
C PRO A 3 68.11 14.85 23.18
N ARG A 4 68.47 16.14 23.06
CA ARG A 4 67.65 17.24 23.59
C ARG A 4 66.33 17.29 22.80
N THR A 5 65.23 17.16 23.51
CA THR A 5 63.89 17.21 22.92
C THR A 5 63.62 18.60 22.36
N ASN A 6 63.39 18.71 21.04
CA ASN A 6 63.02 19.96 20.39
C ASN A 6 61.53 20.24 20.59
N ILE A 7 61.21 21.26 21.38
CA ILE A 7 59.84 21.63 21.77
C ILE A 7 59.04 22.15 20.56
N GLU A 8 59.69 22.80 19.60
CA GLU A 8 59.07 23.32 18.37
C GLU A 8 58.53 22.18 17.49
N GLU A 9 59.29 21.10 17.38
CA GLU A 9 58.92 19.91 16.62
C GLU A 9 57.73 19.16 17.26
N ILE A 10 57.65 19.16 18.59
CA ILE A 10 56.51 18.61 19.33
C ILE A 10 55.27 19.48 19.14
N LEU A 11 55.40 20.81 19.18
CA LEU A 11 54.31 21.75 18.92
C LEU A 11 53.76 21.59 17.50
N HIS A 12 54.63 21.44 16.50
CA HIS A 12 54.23 21.17 15.12
C HIS A 12 53.46 19.87 14.99
N ARG A 13 53.97 18.76 15.54
CA ARG A 13 53.27 17.46 15.55
C ARG A 13 51.91 17.54 16.24
N PHE A 14 51.83 18.24 17.38
CA PHE A 14 50.57 18.39 18.11
C PHE A 14 49.55 19.21 17.32
N ARG A 15 49.99 20.29 16.65
CA ARG A 15 49.15 21.11 15.77
C ARG A 15 48.67 20.34 14.54
N GLU A 16 49.52 19.55 13.91
CA GLU A 16 49.15 18.71 12.77
C GLU A 16 48.15 17.62 13.16
N GLN A 17 48.33 16.99 14.32
CA GLN A 17 47.36 16.03 14.87
C GLN A 17 46.01 16.68 15.15
N HIS A 18 45.99 17.85 15.79
CA HIS A 18 44.73 18.57 16.08
C HIS A 18 44.06 19.09 14.81
N ALA A 19 44.82 19.59 13.84
CA ALA A 19 44.30 20.00 12.54
C ALA A 19 43.70 18.82 11.77
N HIS A 20 44.34 17.64 11.84
CA HIS A 20 43.82 16.43 11.21
C HIS A 20 42.55 15.92 11.90
N GLU A 21 42.49 15.95 13.24
CA GLU A 21 41.28 15.62 14.00
C GLU A 21 40.12 16.58 13.67
N GLU A 22 40.39 17.88 13.63
CA GLU A 22 39.39 18.89 13.28
C GLU A 22 38.91 18.73 11.83
N GLN A 23 39.81 18.37 10.91
CA GLN A 23 39.47 18.07 9.52
C GLN A 23 38.61 16.81 9.40
N ILE A 24 38.96 15.72 10.10
CA ILE A 24 38.13 14.50 10.15
C ILE A 24 36.73 14.82 10.69
N ILE A 25 36.64 15.62 11.75
CA ILE A 25 35.36 16.03 12.33
C ILE A 25 34.54 16.85 11.31
N GLN A 26 35.17 17.78 10.60
CA GLN A 26 34.53 18.56 9.54
C GLN A 26 34.04 17.67 8.39
N ASP A 27 34.85 16.71 7.95
CA ASP A 27 34.49 15.75 6.90
C ASP A 27 33.29 14.90 7.33
N VAL A 28 33.25 14.45 8.59
CA VAL A 28 32.09 13.73 9.15
C VAL A 28 30.84 14.61 9.18
N TYR A 29 30.95 15.87 9.61
CA TYR A 29 29.82 16.80 9.60
C TYR A 29 29.30 17.06 8.18
N GLN A 30 30.20 17.18 7.20
CA GLN A 30 29.83 17.36 5.81
C GLN A 30 29.10 16.12 5.28
N LEU A 31 29.62 14.92 5.54
CA LEU A 31 28.98 13.67 5.14
C LEU A 31 27.57 13.53 5.75
N LEU A 32 27.41 13.81 7.04
CA LEU A 32 26.11 13.76 7.72
C LEU A 32 25.12 14.78 7.14
N ARG A 33 25.59 15.98 6.78
CA ARG A 33 24.76 17.00 6.14
C ARG A 33 24.29 16.56 4.75
N GLU A 34 25.20 16.05 3.92
CA GLU A 34 24.87 15.52 2.60
C GLU A 34 23.90 14.33 2.67
N GLU A 35 23.99 13.51 3.72
CA GLU A 35 23.04 12.44 3.96
C GLU A 35 21.66 12.93 4.40
N GLY A 36 21.59 13.96 5.25
CA GLY A 36 20.33 14.60 5.65
C GLY A 36 19.61 15.24 4.46
N ASP A 37 20.34 15.98 3.62
CA ASP A 37 19.78 16.62 2.43
C ASP A 37 19.16 15.59 1.45
N LYS A 38 19.77 14.41 1.34
CA LYS A 38 19.23 13.29 0.53
C LYS A 38 17.95 12.73 1.12
N GLU A 39 17.87 12.58 2.44
CA GLU A 39 16.66 12.10 3.12
C GLU A 39 15.50 13.08 2.96
N ASP A 40 15.75 14.37 3.16
CA ASP A 40 14.75 15.42 2.96
C ASP A 40 14.22 15.44 1.52
N ARG A 41 15.11 15.26 0.53
CA ARG A 41 14.73 15.11 -0.88
C ARG A 41 13.86 13.87 -1.11
N ILE A 42 14.21 12.73 -0.53
CA ILE A 42 13.42 11.50 -0.66
C ILE A 42 12.02 11.73 -0.10
N VAL A 43 11.90 12.29 1.10
CA VAL A 43 10.61 12.61 1.74
C VAL A 43 9.78 13.56 0.85
N ALA A 44 10.43 14.57 0.25
CA ALA A 44 9.79 15.47 -0.69
C ALA A 44 9.33 14.77 -1.98
N ASN A 45 10.11 13.84 -2.54
CA ASN A 45 9.76 13.10 -3.76
C ASN A 45 8.64 12.08 -3.53
N VAL A 46 8.58 11.52 -2.32
CA VAL A 46 7.54 10.59 -1.88
C VAL A 46 6.22 11.32 -1.66
N SER A 47 6.25 12.54 -1.11
CA SER A 47 5.03 13.34 -0.88
C SER A 47 4.64 14.20 -2.11
N GLY A 48 5.57 14.39 -3.04
CA GLY A 48 5.47 15.30 -4.16
C GLY A 48 4.66 14.79 -5.34
N LYS A 49 4.26 15.71 -6.22
CA LYS A 49 3.52 15.39 -7.45
C LYS A 49 4.51 15.06 -8.57
N ASN A 50 4.92 13.81 -8.65
CA ASN A 50 5.76 13.31 -9.74
C ASN A 50 4.89 12.59 -10.78
N LYS A 51 4.77 13.17 -11.98
CA LYS A 51 4.10 12.50 -13.12
C LYS A 51 5.01 11.40 -13.63
N ASP A 52 4.43 10.23 -13.89
CA ASP A 52 4.98 9.04 -14.57
C ASP A 52 6.46 9.18 -14.94
N SER A 53 7.29 9.09 -13.91
CA SER A 53 8.73 9.21 -14.03
C SER A 53 9.24 7.82 -14.32
N GLN A 54 9.77 7.59 -15.51
CA GLN A 54 10.58 6.40 -15.74
C GLN A 54 11.86 6.60 -14.93
N ASN A 55 12.11 5.70 -13.97
CA ASN A 55 13.37 5.71 -13.24
C ASN A 55 14.35 4.81 -13.99
N ASP A 56 15.57 5.28 -14.21
CA ASP A 56 16.60 4.53 -14.91
C ASP A 56 17.24 3.52 -13.95
N PHE A 57 16.54 2.41 -13.73
CA PHE A 57 17.07 1.30 -12.96
C PHE A 57 18.10 0.50 -13.79
N LYS A 58 19.24 0.22 -13.17
CA LYS A 58 20.18 -0.81 -13.65
C LYS A 58 19.55 -2.20 -13.49
N PHE A 59 19.09 -2.79 -14.59
CA PHE A 59 18.35 -4.07 -14.59
C PHE A 59 19.12 -5.24 -13.96
N ASP A 60 20.45 -5.26 -14.09
CA ASP A 60 21.29 -6.33 -13.53
C ASP A 60 21.28 -6.37 -12.00
N LEU A 61 20.90 -5.28 -11.35
CA LEU A 61 20.83 -5.15 -9.89
C LEU A 61 19.41 -5.39 -9.35
N LEU A 62 18.40 -5.53 -10.22
CA LEU A 62 17.02 -5.72 -9.81
C LEU A 62 16.72 -7.19 -9.50
N GLU A 63 16.09 -7.42 -8.35
CA GLU A 63 15.59 -8.74 -7.98
C GLU A 63 14.26 -9.04 -8.72
N THR A 64 14.22 -10.13 -9.47
CA THR A 64 13.08 -10.46 -10.35
C THR A 64 11.78 -10.76 -9.58
N ASP A 65 11.88 -11.25 -8.34
CA ASP A 65 10.75 -11.55 -7.45
C ASP A 65 10.04 -10.29 -6.91
N LYS A 66 10.67 -9.12 -7.05
CA LYS A 66 10.13 -7.81 -6.64
C LYS A 66 9.56 -7.01 -7.80
N ILE A 67 9.61 -7.54 -9.02
CA ILE A 67 9.08 -6.88 -10.21
C ILE A 67 7.66 -7.35 -10.48
N TYR A 68 6.72 -6.40 -10.55
CA TYR A 68 5.31 -6.68 -10.79
C TYR A 68 4.78 -5.86 -11.96
N HIS A 69 3.99 -6.51 -12.82
CA HIS A 69 3.23 -5.82 -13.86
C HIS A 69 1.97 -5.19 -13.26
N ILE A 70 1.51 -4.07 -13.84
CA ILE A 70 0.30 -3.37 -13.42
C ILE A 70 -0.94 -4.28 -13.38
N GLU A 71 -1.02 -5.29 -14.26
CA GLU A 71 -2.14 -6.24 -14.27
C GLU A 71 -2.12 -7.19 -13.06
N GLN A 72 -0.94 -7.61 -12.61
CA GLN A 72 -0.78 -8.44 -11.41
C GLN A 72 -1.19 -7.63 -10.18
N ILE A 73 -0.72 -6.37 -10.10
CA ILE A 73 -1.10 -5.43 -9.05
C ILE A 73 -2.62 -5.21 -9.04
N LYS A 74 -3.22 -4.95 -10.20
CA LYS A 74 -4.67 -4.78 -10.37
C LYS A 74 -5.45 -6.00 -9.87
N ALA A 75 -5.01 -7.21 -10.23
CA ALA A 75 -5.67 -8.44 -9.78
C ALA A 75 -5.65 -8.58 -8.25
N ILE A 76 -4.51 -8.30 -7.61
CA ILE A 76 -4.38 -8.30 -6.14
C ILE A 76 -5.29 -7.24 -5.52
N CYS A 77 -5.28 -6.01 -6.05
CA CYS A 77 -6.12 -4.92 -5.57
C CYS A 77 -7.62 -5.27 -5.64
N ILE A 78 -8.07 -5.90 -6.73
CA ILE A 78 -9.46 -6.34 -6.87
C ILE A 78 -9.79 -7.48 -5.89
N ASN A 79 -8.88 -8.44 -5.73
CA ASN A 79 -9.10 -9.62 -4.91
C ASN A 79 -9.21 -9.32 -3.42
N TYR A 80 -8.46 -8.32 -2.95
CA TYR A 80 -8.36 -7.95 -1.53
C TYR A 80 -9.00 -6.59 -1.22
N ARG A 81 -9.62 -5.94 -2.22
CA ARG A 81 -10.21 -4.58 -2.12
C ARG A 81 -9.18 -3.54 -1.64
N LEU A 82 -8.02 -3.53 -2.30
CA LEU A 82 -6.96 -2.55 -2.09
C LEU A 82 -7.01 -1.50 -3.22
N ARG A 83 -6.33 -0.37 -3.00
CA ARG A 83 -6.12 0.66 -4.01
C ARG A 83 -4.65 0.79 -4.32
N PHE A 84 -4.33 1.02 -5.58
CA PHE A 84 -3.00 1.36 -6.04
C PHE A 84 -2.99 2.83 -6.46
N LEU A 85 -2.44 3.69 -5.62
CA LEU A 85 -2.46 5.13 -5.80
C LEU A 85 -1.06 5.72 -5.60
N ASP A 86 -0.89 6.92 -6.09
CA ASP A 86 0.31 7.74 -5.87
C ASP A 86 0.52 8.00 -4.36
N SER A 87 1.76 7.91 -3.90
CA SER A 87 2.13 8.01 -2.48
C SER A 87 1.68 9.32 -1.83
N ARG A 88 1.53 10.41 -2.58
CA ARG A 88 0.98 11.68 -2.07
C ARG A 88 -0.42 11.58 -1.47
N TYR A 89 -1.21 10.57 -1.87
CA TYR A 89 -2.55 10.37 -1.34
C TYR A 89 -2.53 9.58 -0.03
N PHE A 90 -1.41 8.93 0.27
CA PHE A 90 -1.21 8.18 1.50
C PHE A 90 -1.07 9.16 2.66
N LYS A 91 -1.96 9.04 3.65
CA LYS A 91 -2.03 9.99 4.78
C LYS A 91 -1.27 9.53 6.02
N ALA A 92 -0.91 8.25 6.08
CA ALA A 92 -0.12 7.72 7.18
C ALA A 92 1.37 8.03 6.94
N GLU A 93 2.13 8.08 8.03
CA GLU A 93 3.56 8.30 7.94
C GLU A 93 4.27 7.11 7.29
N ILE A 94 5.28 7.43 6.50
CA ILE A 94 6.13 6.42 5.85
C ILE A 94 7.30 6.16 6.80
N PRO A 95 7.52 4.91 7.23
CA PRO A 95 8.51 4.60 8.23
C PRO A 95 9.92 4.89 7.71
N GLN A 96 10.82 5.22 8.64
CA GLN A 96 12.23 5.46 8.34
C GLN A 96 12.90 4.27 7.66
N GLU A 97 12.42 3.04 7.90
CA GLU A 97 12.88 1.84 7.20
C GLU A 97 12.62 1.89 5.69
N ALA A 98 11.48 2.45 5.26
CA ALA A 98 11.17 2.63 3.84
C ALA A 98 12.12 3.67 3.22
N ILE A 99 12.35 4.79 3.90
CA ILE A 99 13.26 5.86 3.46
C ILE A 99 14.69 5.31 3.34
N SER A 100 15.14 4.55 4.33
CA SER A 100 16.46 3.89 4.31
C SER A 100 16.63 2.94 3.13
N LYS A 101 15.58 2.17 2.78
CA LYS A 101 15.59 1.28 1.61
C LYS A 101 15.61 2.05 0.29
N ILE A 102 14.87 3.16 0.20
CA ILE A 102 14.94 4.05 -0.95
C ILE A 102 16.37 4.58 -1.12
N LYS A 103 16.97 5.12 -0.05
CA LYS A 103 18.34 5.66 -0.06
C LYS A 103 19.36 4.61 -0.52
N LYS A 104 19.20 3.36 -0.08
CA LYS A 104 20.02 2.23 -0.52
C LYS A 104 19.85 1.96 -2.03
N LEU A 105 18.62 1.91 -2.52
CA LEU A 105 18.32 1.69 -3.94
C LEU A 105 18.84 2.85 -4.81
N GLU A 106 18.64 4.11 -4.40
CA GLU A 106 19.17 5.27 -5.12
C GLU A 106 20.70 5.21 -5.25
N LYS A 107 21.40 4.77 -4.19
CA LYS A 107 22.86 4.62 -4.19
C LYS A 107 23.34 3.45 -5.07
N GLU A 108 22.64 2.32 -5.06
CA GLU A 108 23.00 1.14 -5.87
C GLU A 108 22.78 1.40 -7.37
N HIS A 109 21.66 2.02 -7.71
CA HIS A 109 21.31 2.30 -9.09
C HIS A 109 21.90 3.61 -9.62
N ASP A 110 22.45 4.47 -8.76
CA ASP A 110 22.96 5.80 -9.09
C ASP A 110 21.90 6.66 -9.81
N THR A 111 20.68 6.63 -9.27
CA THR A 111 19.51 7.33 -9.82
C THR A 111 18.68 7.90 -8.69
N GLU A 112 17.99 9.00 -8.97
CA GLU A 112 16.97 9.57 -8.09
C GLU A 112 15.62 8.91 -8.40
N LEU A 113 14.97 8.32 -7.39
CA LEU A 113 13.72 7.61 -7.56
C LEU A 113 12.52 8.55 -7.37
N LYS A 114 11.63 8.54 -8.34
CA LYS A 114 10.43 9.39 -8.40
C LYS A 114 9.18 8.58 -8.77
N GLY A 115 8.01 9.18 -8.53
CA GLY A 115 6.71 8.64 -8.95
C GLY A 115 6.23 7.45 -8.12
N TYR A 116 6.53 7.44 -6.83
CA TYR A 116 6.16 6.35 -5.92
C TYR A 116 4.65 6.06 -5.90
N LYS A 117 4.32 4.79 -5.79
CA LYS A 117 2.93 4.33 -5.67
C LYS A 117 2.80 3.39 -4.48
N ILE A 118 1.66 3.45 -3.81
CA ILE A 118 1.35 2.64 -2.65
C ILE A 118 0.12 1.79 -2.95
N ILE A 119 0.22 0.49 -2.68
CA ILE A 119 -0.95 -0.37 -2.51
C ILE A 119 -1.37 -0.29 -1.05
N ALA A 120 -2.61 0.13 -0.79
CA ALA A 120 -3.15 0.20 0.55
C ALA A 120 -4.69 0.03 0.57
N PRO A 121 -5.30 -0.40 1.68
CA PRO A 121 -6.74 -0.36 1.85
C PRO A 121 -7.28 1.06 1.79
N SER A 122 -8.55 1.22 1.40
CA SER A 122 -9.18 2.54 1.25
C SER A 122 -9.24 3.36 2.55
N LYS A 123 -9.07 2.72 3.71
CA LYS A 123 -9.05 3.37 5.02
C LYS A 123 -7.76 4.17 5.26
N LEU A 124 -6.60 3.67 4.82
CA LEU A 124 -5.29 4.31 5.03
C LEU A 124 -5.10 5.62 4.25
N PHE A 125 -5.91 5.82 3.21
CA PHE A 125 -5.97 7.09 2.49
C PHE A 125 -6.82 8.16 3.23
N LYS A 126 -7.49 7.80 4.34
CA LYS A 126 -8.35 8.70 5.11
C LYS A 126 -7.91 8.87 6.56
N LEU A 127 -7.55 7.77 7.22
CA LEU A 127 -7.11 7.71 8.62
C LEU A 127 -5.79 6.96 8.72
N GLU A 128 -4.97 7.37 9.68
CA GLU A 128 -3.80 6.64 10.15
C GLU A 128 -4.28 5.34 10.81
N ASP A 129 -4.28 4.24 10.06
CA ASP A 129 -4.70 2.92 10.53
C ASP A 129 -3.56 1.92 10.26
N LYS A 130 -3.63 0.74 10.91
CA LYS A 130 -2.56 -0.26 10.93
C LYS A 130 -2.82 -1.42 9.95
N ASP A 131 -3.02 -1.12 8.67
CA ASP A 131 -3.06 -2.17 7.64
C ASP A 131 -1.84 -2.03 6.71
N ASP A 132 -1.42 -3.10 6.01
CA ASP A 132 -0.22 -3.16 5.16
C ASP A 132 -0.23 -2.20 3.94
N PRO A 133 0.59 -1.14 3.92
CA PRO A 133 1.04 -0.52 2.68
C PRO A 133 2.20 -1.28 2.04
N LEU A 134 2.15 -1.35 0.71
CA LEU A 134 3.27 -1.77 -0.12
C LEU A 134 3.72 -0.58 -0.96
N LEU A 135 5.00 -0.21 -0.87
CA LEU A 135 5.58 0.88 -1.65
C LEU A 135 6.25 0.35 -2.91
N PHE A 136 5.92 0.99 -4.02
CA PHE A 136 6.42 0.69 -5.33
C PHE A 136 7.08 1.90 -5.98
N ALA A 137 8.09 1.65 -6.81
CA ALA A 137 8.63 2.62 -7.76
C ALA A 137 8.41 2.15 -9.21
N PRO A 138 8.08 3.05 -10.14
CA PRO A 138 7.93 2.72 -11.55
C PRO A 138 9.29 2.42 -12.19
N ILE A 139 9.39 1.28 -12.88
CA ILE A 139 10.56 0.90 -13.69
C ILE A 139 10.37 1.35 -15.15
N GLY A 140 9.11 1.48 -15.59
CA GLY A 140 8.74 1.79 -16.98
C GLY A 140 7.87 0.69 -17.58
N ASN A 141 7.22 0.97 -18.71
CA ASN A 141 6.39 0.00 -19.45
C ASN A 141 5.32 -0.74 -18.61
N GLY A 142 4.76 -0.07 -17.59
CA GLY A 142 3.75 -0.68 -16.72
C GLY A 142 4.29 -1.63 -15.64
N TYR A 143 5.62 -1.73 -15.50
CA TYR A 143 6.28 -2.48 -14.44
C TYR A 143 6.62 -1.60 -13.25
N TYR A 144 6.48 -2.19 -12.07
CA TYR A 144 6.70 -1.57 -10.79
C TYR A 144 7.60 -2.46 -9.93
N TYR A 145 8.58 -1.85 -9.27
CA TYR A 145 9.47 -2.51 -8.32
C TYR A 145 8.94 -2.36 -6.90
N LEU A 146 8.82 -3.46 -6.16
CA LEU A 146 8.46 -3.45 -4.75
C LEU A 146 9.67 -3.04 -3.90
N ILE A 147 9.61 -1.85 -3.30
CA ILE A 147 10.69 -1.34 -2.44
C ILE A 147 10.56 -1.92 -1.04
N HIS A 148 9.36 -1.80 -0.46
CA HIS A 148 9.15 -2.19 0.93
C HIS A 148 7.67 -2.46 1.23
N LYS A 149 7.47 -3.36 2.19
CA LYS A 149 6.22 -3.65 2.87
C LYS A 149 6.42 -3.35 4.35
N TRP A 150 5.51 -2.60 4.95
CA TRP A 150 5.46 -2.39 6.40
C TRP A 150 4.02 -2.50 6.88
N GLY A 151 3.82 -2.72 8.18
CA GLY A 151 2.49 -2.94 8.76
C GLY A 151 2.25 -4.40 9.18
N ASN A 152 0.98 -4.71 9.46
CA ASN A 152 0.54 -6.03 9.90
C ASN A 152 -0.28 -6.72 8.80
N ASP A 153 -0.01 -8.01 8.61
CA ASP A 153 -0.53 -8.80 7.50
C ASP A 153 -2.06 -8.75 7.35
N LEU A 154 -2.53 -8.66 6.11
CA LEU A 154 -3.94 -8.77 5.78
C LEU A 154 -4.54 -10.10 6.27
N HIS A 155 -5.61 -10.02 7.07
CA HIS A 155 -6.31 -11.22 7.55
C HIS A 155 -6.81 -12.11 6.39
N PRO A 156 -6.55 -13.43 6.36
CA PRO A 156 -6.90 -14.31 5.24
C PRO A 156 -8.40 -14.29 4.88
N LEU A 157 -9.27 -14.18 5.88
CA LEU A 157 -10.73 -14.09 5.69
C LEU A 157 -11.18 -12.82 4.94
N ARG A 158 -10.33 -11.80 4.82
CA ARG A 158 -10.65 -10.57 4.07
C ARG A 158 -11.09 -10.89 2.65
N ARG A 159 -10.44 -11.86 1.98
CA ARG A 159 -10.76 -12.27 0.62
C ARG A 159 -12.19 -12.77 0.47
N ILE A 160 -12.72 -13.49 1.46
CA ILE A 160 -14.09 -14.03 1.45
C ILE A 160 -15.09 -12.90 1.67
N LEU A 161 -14.84 -12.03 2.64
CA LEU A 161 -15.72 -10.91 2.97
C LEU A 161 -15.91 -9.93 1.81
N VAL A 162 -14.85 -9.71 1.00
CA VAL A 162 -14.91 -8.78 -0.14
C VAL A 162 -15.33 -9.45 -1.46
N TRP A 163 -15.45 -10.78 -1.49
CA TRP A 163 -15.80 -11.55 -2.69
C TRP A 163 -17.12 -11.15 -3.36
N PRO A 164 -18.21 -10.84 -2.62
CA PRO A 164 -19.48 -10.40 -3.22
C PRO A 164 -19.34 -9.09 -4.00
N PHE A 165 -18.38 -8.24 -3.62
CA PHE A 165 -18.14 -6.94 -4.25
C PHE A 165 -17.23 -7.01 -5.48
N LYS A 166 -16.84 -8.21 -5.95
CA LYS A 166 -16.07 -8.37 -7.19
C LYS A 166 -16.92 -8.14 -8.44
N ASN A 167 -18.18 -8.57 -8.42
CA ASN A 167 -19.11 -8.44 -9.54
C ASN A 167 -20.55 -8.46 -9.03
N VAL A 168 -21.47 -7.82 -9.76
CA VAL A 168 -22.92 -7.81 -9.48
C VAL A 168 -23.43 -9.25 -9.36
N LEU A 169 -22.97 -10.15 -10.23
CA LEU A 169 -23.39 -11.55 -10.21
C LEU A 169 -23.04 -12.27 -8.90
N ASN A 170 -21.86 -12.03 -8.34
CA ASN A 170 -21.45 -12.64 -7.05
C ASN A 170 -22.32 -12.12 -5.91
N LEU A 171 -22.65 -10.82 -5.93
CA LEU A 171 -23.56 -10.21 -4.96
C LEU A 171 -24.96 -10.82 -5.08
N THR A 172 -25.50 -10.93 -6.30
CA THR A 172 -26.81 -11.56 -6.54
C THR A 172 -26.83 -13.01 -6.07
N ALA A 173 -25.78 -13.80 -6.37
CA ALA A 173 -25.69 -15.19 -5.90
C ALA A 173 -25.68 -15.28 -4.37
N LEU A 174 -24.96 -14.38 -3.69
CA LEU A 174 -24.97 -14.31 -2.23
C LEU A 174 -26.37 -13.95 -1.70
N VAL A 175 -27.04 -12.97 -2.31
CA VAL A 175 -28.40 -12.56 -1.92
C VAL A 175 -29.35 -13.75 -2.06
N VAL A 176 -29.32 -14.45 -3.19
CA VAL A 176 -30.13 -15.66 -3.43
C VAL A 176 -29.86 -16.72 -2.35
N LEU A 177 -28.59 -16.98 -2.02
CA LEU A 177 -28.22 -17.96 -1.00
C LEU A 177 -28.73 -17.55 0.38
N ILE A 178 -28.53 -16.31 0.80
CA ILE A 178 -29.00 -15.81 2.10
C ILE A 178 -30.53 -15.87 2.17
N SER A 179 -31.22 -15.47 1.10
CA SER A 179 -32.68 -15.53 1.03
C SER A 179 -33.20 -16.96 1.08
N TYR A 180 -32.50 -17.91 0.47
CA TYR A 180 -32.82 -19.33 0.55
C TYR A 180 -32.66 -19.85 1.99
N LEU A 181 -31.53 -19.58 2.62
CA LEU A 181 -31.28 -19.95 4.02
C LEU A 181 -32.31 -19.32 4.97
N ALA A 182 -32.65 -18.05 4.77
CA ALA A 182 -33.64 -17.37 5.58
C ALA A 182 -35.05 -17.95 5.38
N THR A 183 -35.36 -18.45 4.17
CA THR A 183 -36.62 -19.15 3.88
C THR A 183 -36.69 -20.48 4.63
N LEU A 184 -35.58 -21.23 4.72
CA LEU A 184 -35.51 -22.48 5.49
C LEU A 184 -35.68 -22.27 7.01
N MET A 185 -35.44 -21.07 7.51
CA MET A 185 -35.68 -20.72 8.92
C MET A 185 -37.14 -20.38 9.22
N VAL A 186 -38.00 -20.22 8.19
CA VAL A 186 -39.42 -19.97 8.37
C VAL A 186 -40.10 -21.28 8.77
N PRO A 187 -40.77 -21.36 9.93
CA PRO A 187 -41.43 -22.57 10.36
C PRO A 187 -42.63 -22.90 9.46
N ASP A 188 -42.79 -24.19 9.17
CA ASP A 188 -43.95 -24.74 8.47
C ASP A 188 -45.25 -24.38 9.22
N GLY A 189 -46.31 -24.07 8.47
CA GLY A 189 -47.60 -23.74 9.08
C GLY A 189 -47.80 -22.25 9.42
N LEU A 190 -46.76 -21.41 9.28
CA LEU A 190 -46.86 -19.98 9.60
C LEU A 190 -47.76 -19.21 8.62
N PHE A 191 -47.77 -19.59 7.34
CA PHE A 191 -48.50 -18.89 6.28
C PHE A 191 -49.59 -19.72 5.61
N SER A 192 -49.50 -21.06 5.60
CA SER A 192 -50.57 -21.95 5.15
C SER A 192 -50.63 -23.24 5.97
N LYS A 193 -51.81 -23.90 5.97
CA LYS A 193 -52.01 -25.19 6.66
C LYS A 193 -51.53 -26.40 5.85
N SER A 194 -51.04 -26.20 4.63
CA SER A 194 -50.64 -27.27 3.71
C SER A 194 -49.26 -26.98 3.11
N ASN A 195 -48.26 -27.78 3.46
CA ASN A 195 -46.91 -27.64 2.93
C ASN A 195 -46.86 -27.99 1.43
N SER A 196 -47.06 -27.00 0.57
CA SER A 196 -46.92 -27.13 -0.88
C SER A 196 -45.61 -26.52 -1.35
N SER A 197 -44.98 -27.11 -2.37
CA SER A 197 -43.80 -26.51 -3.02
C SER A 197 -44.05 -25.08 -3.51
N ALA A 198 -45.29 -24.76 -3.88
CA ALA A 198 -45.66 -23.40 -4.29
C ALA A 198 -45.55 -22.39 -3.13
N GLU A 199 -45.91 -22.77 -1.91
CA GLU A 199 -45.78 -21.92 -0.72
C GLU A 199 -44.32 -21.57 -0.46
N PHE A 200 -43.43 -22.57 -0.53
CA PHE A 200 -41.99 -22.35 -0.37
C PHE A 200 -41.45 -21.31 -1.36
N TRP A 201 -41.79 -21.43 -2.64
CA TRP A 201 -41.34 -20.49 -3.67
C TRP A 201 -41.91 -19.07 -3.47
N ILE A 202 -43.14 -18.94 -2.97
CA ILE A 202 -43.73 -17.65 -2.62
C ILE A 202 -42.98 -17.00 -1.45
N ILE A 203 -42.75 -17.74 -0.36
CA ILE A 203 -42.00 -17.24 0.81
C ILE A 203 -40.59 -16.86 0.37
N PHE A 204 -39.91 -17.71 -0.40
CA PHE A 204 -38.59 -17.42 -0.95
C PHE A 204 -38.55 -16.13 -1.76
N PHE A 205 -39.55 -15.87 -2.61
CA PHE A 205 -39.63 -14.62 -3.38
C PHE A 205 -39.74 -13.39 -2.47
N PHE A 206 -40.55 -13.45 -1.40
CA PHE A 206 -40.66 -12.35 -0.44
C PHE A 206 -39.36 -12.15 0.36
N MET A 207 -38.70 -13.23 0.78
CA MET A 207 -37.40 -13.17 1.46
C MET A 207 -36.32 -12.61 0.54
N PHE A 208 -36.29 -13.02 -0.73
CA PHE A 208 -35.41 -12.46 -1.75
C PHE A 208 -35.62 -10.97 -1.94
N LYS A 209 -36.86 -10.53 -2.13
CA LYS A 209 -37.19 -9.11 -2.29
C LYS A 209 -36.73 -8.28 -1.08
N SER A 210 -36.93 -8.80 0.12
CA SER A 210 -36.58 -8.11 1.37
C SER A 210 -35.07 -7.98 1.56
N VAL A 211 -34.32 -9.07 1.39
CA VAL A 211 -32.85 -9.06 1.47
C VAL A 211 -32.25 -8.21 0.35
N ALA A 212 -32.76 -8.33 -0.88
CA ALA A 212 -32.32 -7.51 -2.01
C ALA A 212 -32.54 -6.02 -1.74
N ALA A 213 -33.69 -5.62 -1.17
CA ALA A 213 -33.95 -4.23 -0.81
C ALA A 213 -32.93 -3.69 0.21
N VAL A 214 -32.61 -4.46 1.25
CA VAL A 214 -31.59 -4.12 2.25
C VAL A 214 -30.22 -3.98 1.58
N VAL A 215 -29.83 -4.94 0.74
CA VAL A 215 -28.55 -4.92 0.04
C VAL A 215 -28.45 -3.75 -0.94
N ILE A 216 -29.51 -3.43 -1.67
CA ILE A 216 -29.54 -2.28 -2.57
C ILE A 216 -29.40 -0.97 -1.77
N PHE A 217 -30.14 -0.85 -0.67
CA PHE A 217 -30.05 0.31 0.21
C PHE A 217 -28.63 0.50 0.76
N TYR A 218 -28.06 -0.51 1.40
CA TYR A 218 -26.71 -0.40 1.98
C TYR A 218 -25.57 -0.43 0.94
N GLY A 219 -25.80 -1.01 -0.24
CA GLY A 219 -24.83 -1.08 -1.32
C GLY A 219 -24.76 0.23 -2.09
N PHE A 220 -25.89 0.67 -2.65
CA PHE A 220 -25.95 1.83 -3.53
C PHE A 220 -26.14 3.14 -2.78
N ALA A 221 -26.98 3.21 -1.73
CA ALA A 221 -27.21 4.48 -1.02
C ALA A 221 -25.97 4.92 -0.21
N LEU A 222 -25.11 3.98 0.20
CA LEU A 222 -23.81 4.28 0.81
C LEU A 222 -22.68 4.50 -0.21
N GLY A 223 -22.99 4.53 -1.51
CA GLY A 223 -22.01 4.80 -2.57
C GLY A 223 -20.89 3.76 -2.68
N LYS A 224 -21.14 2.50 -2.30
CA LYS A 224 -20.13 1.43 -2.37
C LYS A 224 -20.09 0.85 -3.78
N ASN A 225 -19.00 1.12 -4.49
CA ASN A 225 -18.77 0.51 -5.80
C ASN A 225 -18.02 -0.83 -5.73
N PHE A 226 -18.12 -1.56 -6.84
CA PHE A 226 -17.46 -2.85 -7.04
C PHE A 226 -15.93 -2.68 -7.12
N ASN A 227 -15.21 -3.69 -6.64
CA ASN A 227 -13.75 -3.67 -6.53
C ASN A 227 -13.03 -3.30 -7.86
N PRO A 228 -13.47 -3.77 -9.04
CA PRO A 228 -12.84 -3.40 -10.32
C PRO A 228 -12.94 -1.93 -10.72
N ALA A 229 -13.91 -1.18 -10.18
CA ALA A 229 -14.07 0.24 -10.48
C ALA A 229 -13.21 1.13 -9.56
N ILE A 230 -12.86 0.64 -8.37
CA ILE A 230 -12.25 1.47 -7.32
C ILE A 230 -10.73 1.32 -7.17
N TRP A 231 -10.11 0.29 -7.77
CA TRP A 231 -8.70 -0.05 -7.51
C TRP A 231 -7.70 1.07 -7.87
N ASN A 232 -8.01 1.90 -8.87
CA ASN A 232 -7.19 3.06 -9.29
C ASN A 232 -7.96 4.38 -9.14
N SER A 233 -9.06 4.39 -8.38
CA SER A 233 -9.84 5.61 -8.17
C SER A 233 -9.32 6.40 -6.98
N LYS A 234 -9.03 7.68 -7.24
CA LYS A 234 -8.70 8.67 -6.21
C LYS A 234 -9.90 8.95 -5.31
N TYR A 235 -11.11 8.83 -5.86
CA TYR A 235 -12.34 9.17 -5.17
C TYR A 235 -12.86 7.97 -4.39
N PHE A 236 -13.51 8.25 -3.26
CA PHE A 236 -14.04 7.20 -2.39
C PHE A 236 -15.38 6.65 -2.90
N ASN A 237 -16.18 7.50 -3.55
CA ASN A 237 -17.55 7.26 -4.01
C ASN A 237 -17.66 7.35 -5.55
N ALA A 238 -16.74 6.74 -6.31
CA ALA A 238 -16.85 6.64 -7.77
C ALA A 238 -17.18 5.21 -8.16
#